data_AF-A0A7J3XGZ3-F1
#
_entry.id   AF-A0A7J3XGZ3-F1
#
_cell.length_a   1.000
_cell.length_b   1.000
_cell.length_c   1.000
_cell.angle_alpha   90.00
_cell.angle_beta   90.00
_cell.angle_gamma   90.00
#
_symmetry.space_group_name_H-M   'P 1'
#
loop_
_entity.id
_entity.type
_entity.pdbx_description
1 polymer ?
#
loop_
_entity_poly.entity_id
_entity_poly.type
_entity_poly.pdbx_seq_one_letter_code
_entity_poly.pdbx_strand_id
1 'polypeptide(L)'
;MSLPPELVKVIELTASHNRWRRFECINLIASENVMSPLAEAAYLTDMMHRYAEGKPGKRYYQGNIYTDEVELLVMELMSKLLKVKYVEPRPISGTVANAVVFRVLANPGD
;
A
#
# COMPACT_ATOMS: atom_id res chain seq x y z
N MET A 1 9.28 31.41 6.73
CA MET A 1 7.84 31.45 6.43
C MET A 1 7.14 30.63 7.50
N SER A 2 6.18 31.18 8.24
CA SER A 2 5.39 30.40 9.20
C SER A 2 4.46 29.45 8.44
N LEU A 3 4.33 28.21 8.91
CA LEU A 3 3.36 27.28 8.35
C LEU A 3 1.93 27.78 8.62
N PRO A 4 0.96 27.51 7.73
CA PRO A 4 -0.45 27.78 7.99
C PRO A 4 -0.90 27.10 9.30
N PRO A 5 -1.66 27.77 10.17
CA PRO A 5 -2.13 27.19 11.42
C PRO A 5 -2.90 25.87 11.23
N GLU A 6 -3.67 25.75 10.15
CA GLU A 6 -4.43 24.55 9.81
C GLU A 6 -3.51 23.37 9.47
N LEU A 7 -2.39 23.63 8.78
CA LEU A 7 -1.40 22.61 8.45
C LEU A 7 -0.73 22.08 9.73
N VAL A 8 -0.35 22.98 10.63
CA VAL A 8 0.22 22.61 11.93
C VAL A 8 -0.77 21.71 12.69
N LYS A 9 -2.05 22.10 12.75
CA LYS A 9 -3.10 21.31 13.39
C LYS A 9 -3.26 19.91 12.77
N VAL A 10 -3.20 19.77 11.45
CA VAL A 10 -3.27 18.46 10.77
C VAL A 10 -2.08 17.58 11.15
N ILE A 11 -0.88 18.15 11.18
CA ILE A 11 0.35 17.43 11.57
C ILE A 11 0.24 16.96 13.03
N GLU A 12 -0.18 17.84 13.93
CA GLU A 12 -0.37 17.51 15.35
C GLU A 12 -1.39 16.40 15.53
N LEU A 13 -2.56 16.48 14.88
CA LEU A 13 -3.61 15.47 14.98
C LEU A 13 -3.16 14.09 14.48
N THR A 14 -2.46 14.04 13.35
CA THR A 14 -1.97 12.77 12.80
C THR A 14 -0.85 12.17 13.66
N ALA A 15 0.05 13.00 14.20
CA ALA A 15 1.06 12.56 15.15
C ALA A 15 0.45 12.03 16.47
N SER A 16 -0.53 12.75 17.04
CA SER A 16 -1.25 12.31 18.23
C SER A 16 -2.01 11.00 18.00
N HIS A 17 -2.67 10.84 16.84
CA HIS A 17 -3.33 9.59 16.47
C HIS A 17 -2.34 8.41 16.46
N ASN A 18 -1.18 8.59 15.81
CA ASN A 18 -0.15 7.56 15.74
C ASN A 18 0.37 7.18 17.12
N ARG A 19 0.64 8.16 18.00
CA ARG A 19 1.06 7.89 19.39
C ARG A 19 0.00 7.11 20.15
N TRP A 20 -1.26 7.54 20.06
CA TRP A 20 -2.37 6.92 20.76
C TRP A 20 -2.56 5.46 20.33
N ARG A 21 -2.63 5.19 19.01
CA ARG A 21 -2.76 3.83 18.47
C ARG A 21 -1.58 2.92 18.82
N ARG A 22 -0.36 3.47 18.91
CA ARG A 22 0.86 2.70 19.19
C ARG A 22 1.06 2.36 20.66
N PHE A 23 0.78 3.29 21.56
CA PHE A 23 1.30 3.22 22.93
C PHE A 23 0.24 3.38 24.04
N GLU A 24 -0.95 3.90 23.72
CA GLU A 24 -1.93 4.30 24.73
C GLU A 24 -3.24 3.51 24.61
N CYS A 25 -3.56 3.05 23.40
CA CYS A 25 -4.77 2.30 23.10
C CYS A 25 -4.51 0.79 23.20
N ILE A 26 -5.31 0.09 24.00
CA ILE A 26 -5.46 -1.36 23.88
C ILE A 26 -6.48 -1.60 22.76
N ASN A 27 -5.98 -1.90 21.57
CA ASN A 27 -6.84 -2.14 20.42
C ASN A 27 -7.36 -3.58 20.40
N LEU A 28 -8.69 -3.74 20.46
CA LEU A 28 -9.36 -5.05 20.46
C LEU A 28 -10.11 -5.32 19.15
N ILE A 29 -9.99 -4.45 18.15
CA ILE A 29 -10.61 -4.66 16.84
C ILE A 29 -9.75 -5.67 16.07
N ALA A 30 -10.31 -6.85 15.79
CA ALA A 30 -9.58 -7.98 15.24
C ALA A 30 -8.91 -7.73 13.88
N SER A 31 -9.42 -6.79 13.08
CA SER A 31 -8.90 -6.44 11.76
C SER A 31 -7.87 -5.30 11.78
N GLU A 32 -7.69 -4.63 12.92
CA GLU A 32 -6.78 -3.49 13.02
C GLU A 32 -5.39 -3.93 13.47
N ASN A 33 -4.38 -3.18 13.04
CA ASN A 33 -2.99 -3.41 13.43
C ASN A 33 -2.20 -2.11 13.39
N VAL A 34 -1.01 -2.11 14.00
CA VAL A 34 -0.06 -1.00 13.99
C VAL A 34 1.11 -1.37 13.07
N MET A 35 1.38 -0.55 12.05
CA MET A 35 2.47 -0.78 11.11
C MET A 35 3.84 -0.68 11.79
N SER A 36 4.82 -1.49 11.38
CA SER A 36 6.19 -1.36 11.92
C SER A 36 6.88 -0.09 11.40
N PRO A 37 7.82 0.52 12.15
CA PRO A 37 8.50 1.73 11.69
C PRO A 37 9.23 1.59 10.34
N LEU A 38 9.78 0.40 10.04
CA LEU A 38 10.43 0.13 8.76
C LEU A 38 9.43 0.08 7.61
N ALA A 39 8.24 -0.49 7.84
CA ALA A 39 7.20 -0.54 6.83
C ALA A 39 6.62 0.86 6.58
N GLU A 40 6.47 1.70 7.61
CA GLU A 40 6.09 3.11 7.44
C GLU A 40 7.12 3.90 6.63
N ALA A 41 8.41 3.71 6.90
CA ALA A 41 9.49 4.38 6.17
C ALA A 41 9.50 4.01 4.68
N ALA A 42 9.16 2.76 4.34
CA ALA A 42 9.01 2.33 2.94
C ALA A 42 7.71 2.85 2.30
N TYR A 43 6.64 3.01 3.07
CA TYR A 43 5.35 3.49 2.61
C TYR A 43 5.37 5.00 2.26
N LEU A 44 6.03 5.81 3.10
CA LEU A 44 6.11 7.26 2.94
C LEU A 44 7.34 7.68 2.12
N THR A 45 7.35 7.30 0.85
CA THR A 45 8.39 7.69 -0.11
C THR A 45 7.78 8.38 -1.32
N ASP A 46 8.63 9.03 -2.10
CA ASP A 46 8.25 9.69 -3.36
C ASP A 46 7.61 8.72 -4.39
N MET A 47 7.75 7.39 -4.22
CA MET A 47 7.10 6.39 -5.07
C MET A 47 5.58 6.57 -5.14
N MET A 48 4.92 7.10 -4.10
CA MET A 48 3.48 7.37 -4.09
C MET A 48 3.03 8.42 -5.13
N HIS A 49 3.98 9.19 -5.69
CA HIS A 49 3.73 10.24 -6.67
C HIS A 49 4.12 9.85 -8.10
N ARG A 50 4.44 8.57 -8.34
CA ARG A 50 4.91 8.07 -9.64
C ARG A 50 3.84 7.24 -10.34
N TYR A 51 3.54 7.59 -11.59
CA TYR A 51 2.66 6.81 -12.44
C TYR A 51 3.41 5.61 -13.01
N ALA A 52 3.05 4.42 -12.53
CA ALA A 52 3.63 3.14 -12.93
C ALA A 52 2.62 2.23 -13.66
N GLU A 53 1.77 2.82 -14.50
CA GLU A 53 0.78 2.06 -15.27
C GLU A 53 1.45 1.03 -16.19
N GLY A 54 0.88 -0.17 -16.25
CA GLY A 54 1.41 -1.30 -17.01
C GLY A 54 2.02 -2.38 -16.09
N LYS A 55 2.87 -3.22 -16.66
CA LYS A 55 3.62 -4.28 -15.94
C LYS A 55 5.10 -3.91 -15.87
N PRO A 56 5.89 -4.50 -14.96
CA PRO A 56 7.34 -4.33 -14.96
C PRO A 56 7.96 -4.57 -16.35
N GLY A 57 8.83 -3.66 -16.78
CA GLY A 57 9.45 -3.65 -18.12
C GLY A 57 8.51 -3.28 -19.28
N LYS A 58 7.22 -3.04 -19.02
CA LYS A 58 6.18 -2.70 -20.00
C LYS A 58 5.27 -1.59 -19.46
N ARG A 59 5.89 -0.50 -19.00
CA ARG A 59 5.20 0.66 -18.46
C ARG A 59 4.78 1.63 -19.55
N TYR A 60 3.66 2.31 -19.35
CA TYR A 60 3.22 3.39 -20.24
C TYR A 60 4.03 4.67 -20.03
N TYR A 61 4.49 4.91 -18.79
CA TYR A 61 5.30 6.07 -18.42
C TYR A 61 6.75 5.68 -18.16
N GLN A 62 7.66 6.62 -18.44
CA GLN A 62 9.09 6.46 -18.19
C GLN A 62 9.46 6.73 -16.72
N GLY A 63 10.67 6.34 -16.32
CA GLY A 63 11.21 6.63 -14.98
C GLY A 63 10.84 5.61 -13.89
N ASN A 64 10.34 4.43 -14.26
CA ASN A 64 9.85 3.41 -13.32
C ASN A 64 10.92 2.36 -12.93
N ILE A 65 12.22 2.68 -13.06
CA ILE A 65 13.33 1.72 -12.90
C ILE A 65 13.24 1.02 -11.52
N TYR A 66 13.17 1.80 -10.44
CA TYR A 66 13.10 1.24 -9.09
C TYR A 66 11.72 0.72 -8.71
N THR A 67 10.65 1.27 -9.28
CA THR A 67 9.28 0.77 -9.07
C THR A 67 9.12 -0.65 -9.62
N ASP A 68 9.72 -0.93 -10.78
CA ASP A 68 9.75 -2.27 -11.37
C ASP A 68 10.49 -3.27 -10.48
N GLU A 69 11.67 -2.88 -9.97
CA GLU A 69 12.44 -3.73 -9.06
C GLU A 69 11.66 -4.05 -7.78
N VAL A 70 10.99 -3.05 -7.18
CA VAL A 70 10.16 -3.25 -5.99
C VAL A 70 8.96 -4.15 -6.29
N GLU A 71 8.23 -3.93 -7.38
CA GLU A 71 7.07 -4.74 -7.73
C GLU A 71 7.46 -6.21 -7.95
N LEU A 72 8.57 -6.47 -8.65
CA LEU A 72 9.09 -7.82 -8.86
C LEU A 72 9.52 -8.49 -7.55
N LEU A 73 10.22 -7.76 -6.67
CA LEU A 73 10.65 -8.28 -5.38
C LEU A 73 9.46 -8.62 -4.47
N VAL A 74 8.43 -7.77 -4.45
CA VAL A 74 7.19 -8.04 -3.71
C VAL A 74 6.50 -9.30 -4.25
N MET A 75 6.38 -9.44 -5.58
CA MET A 75 5.80 -10.64 -6.18
C MET A 75 6.55 -11.90 -5.77
N GLU A 76 7.89 -11.88 -5.80
CA GLU A 76 8.73 -13.01 -5.42
C GLU A 76 8.56 -13.38 -3.94
N LEU A 77 8.72 -12.39 -3.04
CA LEU A 77 8.64 -12.60 -1.60
C LEU A 77 7.25 -13.09 -1.18
N MET A 78 6.20 -12.48 -1.71
CA MET A 78 4.81 -12.89 -1.45
C MET A 78 4.51 -14.29 -1.98
N SER A 79 4.99 -14.61 -3.19
CA SER A 79 4.80 -15.95 -3.78
C SER A 79 5.47 -17.02 -2.92
N LYS A 80 6.68 -16.75 -2.41
CA LYS A 80 7.38 -17.63 -1.47
C LYS A 80 6.65 -17.77 -0.14
N LEU A 81 6.20 -16.65 0.44
CA LEU A 81 5.50 -16.61 1.73
C LEU A 81 4.18 -17.40 1.67
N LEU A 82 3.39 -17.18 0.63
CA LEU A 82 2.07 -17.80 0.45
C LEU A 82 2.14 -19.19 -0.21
N LYS A 83 3.33 -19.61 -0.67
CA LYS A 83 3.54 -20.87 -1.41
C LYS A 83 2.67 -20.99 -2.67
N VAL A 84 2.58 -19.89 -3.42
CA VAL A 84 1.82 -19.82 -4.68
C VAL A 84 2.74 -19.50 -5.86
N LYS A 85 2.28 -19.82 -7.07
CA LYS A 85 3.06 -19.59 -8.29
C LYS A 85 3.05 -18.12 -8.75
N TYR A 86 1.96 -17.40 -8.49
CA TYR A 86 1.76 -16.03 -8.93
C TYR A 86 1.12 -15.20 -7.84
N VAL A 87 1.56 -13.95 -7.72
CA VAL A 87 0.95 -12.92 -6.88
C VAL A 87 0.74 -11.68 -7.73
N GLU A 88 -0.41 -11.05 -7.56
CA GLU A 88 -0.75 -9.76 -8.15
C GLU A 88 -0.80 -8.72 -7.03
N PRO A 89 0.25 -7.90 -6.83
CA PRO A 89 0.37 -7.01 -5.68
C PRO A 89 -0.30 -5.65 -5.87
N ARG A 90 -0.81 -5.34 -7.07
CA ARG A 90 -1.35 -4.01 -7.41
C ARG A 90 -2.74 -3.66 -6.86
N PRO A 91 -3.64 -4.60 -6.47
CA PRO A 91 -4.90 -4.25 -5.85
C PRO A 91 -4.71 -3.46 -4.55
N ILE A 92 -5.28 -2.26 -4.49
CA ILE A 92 -5.09 -1.30 -3.38
C ILE A 92 -5.90 -1.62 -2.11
N SER A 93 -6.79 -2.61 -2.17
CA SER A 93 -7.57 -3.10 -1.04
C SER A 93 -8.10 -4.51 -1.29
N GLY A 94 -8.58 -5.18 -0.24
CA GLY A 94 -9.23 -6.48 -0.37
C GLY A 94 -10.47 -6.44 -1.27
N THR A 95 -11.27 -5.37 -1.21
CA THR A 95 -12.45 -5.19 -2.06
C THR A 95 -12.06 -5.10 -3.54
N VAL A 96 -11.01 -4.34 -3.87
CA VAL A 96 -10.52 -4.23 -5.25
C VAL A 96 -9.92 -5.55 -5.73
N ALA A 97 -9.19 -6.28 -4.87
CA ALA A 97 -8.66 -7.60 -5.21
C ALA A 97 -9.78 -8.58 -5.57
N ASN A 98 -10.85 -8.64 -4.77
CA ASN A 98 -12.01 -9.49 -5.06
C ASN A 98 -12.70 -9.06 -6.36
N ALA A 99 -12.89 -7.75 -6.58
CA ALA A 99 -13.50 -7.23 -7.80
C ALA A 99 -12.70 -7.60 -9.06
N VAL A 100 -11.37 -7.59 -9.00
CA VAL A 100 -10.50 -8.02 -10.10
C VAL A 100 -10.73 -9.51 -10.41
N VAL A 101 -10.81 -10.36 -9.39
CA VAL A 101 -11.06 -11.80 -9.59
C VAL A 101 -12.44 -12.02 -10.23
N PHE A 102 -13.50 -11.42 -9.70
CA PHE A 102 -14.84 -11.52 -10.29
C PHE A 102 -14.88 -11.00 -11.72
N ARG A 103 -14.23 -9.86 -11.98
CA ARG A 103 -14.21 -9.27 -13.32
C ARG A 103 -13.55 -10.19 -14.36
N VAL A 104 -12.57 -10.98 -13.96
CA VAL A 104 -11.79 -11.84 -14.85
C VAL A 104 -12.39 -13.24 -14.98
N LEU A 105 -12.97 -13.78 -13.91
CA LEU A 105 -13.39 -15.18 -13.84
C LEU A 105 -14.91 -15.40 -13.87
N ALA A 106 -15.72 -14.35 -13.65
CA ALA A 106 -17.17 -14.45 -13.57
C ALA A 106 -17.87 -13.50 -14.55
N ASN A 107 -19.13 -13.80 -14.85
CA ASN A 107 -20.06 -12.98 -15.61
C ASN A 107 -21.14 -12.40 -14.71
N PRO A 108 -21.84 -11.34 -15.14
CA PRO A 108 -23.02 -10.85 -14.45
C PRO A 108 -24.08 -11.96 -14.33
N GLY A 109 -24.40 -12.37 -13.09
CA GLY A 109 -25.42 -13.37 -12.80
C GLY A 109 -24.92 -14.80 -12.59
N ASP A 110 -23.61 -15.04 -12.62
CA ASP A 110 -23.00 -16.29 -12.12
C ASP A 110 -23.20 -16.49 -10.61
#